data_AF-A0A9P7D5P2-F1
#
_entry.id   AF-A0A9P7D5P2-F1
#
_cell.length_a   1.000
_cell.length_b   1.000
_cell.length_c   1.000
_cell.angle_alpha   90.00
_cell.angle_beta   90.00
_cell.angle_gamma   90.00
#
_symmetry.space_group_name_H-M   'P 1'
#
loop_
_entity.id
_entity.type
_entity.pdbx_description
1 polymer ?
#
loop_
_entity_poly.entity_id
_entity_poly.type
_entity_poly.pdbx_seq_one_letter_code
_entity_poly.pdbx_strand_id
1 'polypeptide(L)'
;KKYLSKPVNHKWPLSLDDLIFVIDTFASSNTYDDILFVTMLITSFNTLQRLGELVWPDALKHQSYQKIPLHHILKITNNSASYTFPYQKNSSLGSGCVILLLAEDGACINPLVTLNQYVSVCNQQFPHHPQIWLTAWGITPTRAWFMRYLCRFFLPAI
;
A
#
# COMPACT_ATOMS: atom_id res chain seq x y z
N LYS A 1 -44.26 -5.31 -6.89
CA LYS A 1 -43.33 -5.80 -5.84
C LYS A 1 -42.34 -4.68 -5.54
N LYS A 2 -42.50 -3.93 -4.44
CA LYS A 2 -41.59 -2.83 -4.05
C LYS A 2 -40.39 -3.43 -3.31
N TYR A 3 -39.17 -3.17 -3.78
CA TYR A 3 -37.97 -3.47 -3.00
C TYR A 3 -37.91 -2.48 -1.84
N LEU A 4 -38.09 -2.96 -0.61
CA LEU A 4 -37.78 -2.18 0.59
C LEU A 4 -36.26 -2.07 0.69
N SER A 5 -35.76 -0.85 0.74
CA SER A 5 -34.33 -0.55 0.93
C SER A 5 -33.86 -1.19 2.24
N LYS A 6 -32.96 -2.17 2.17
CA LYS A 6 -32.22 -2.60 3.35
C LYS A 6 -31.43 -1.38 3.87
N PRO A 7 -31.35 -1.16 5.19
CA PRO A 7 -30.49 -0.11 5.72
C PRO A 7 -29.07 -0.34 5.22
N VAL A 8 -28.48 0.68 4.62
CA VAL A 8 -27.11 0.61 4.11
C VAL A 8 -26.18 0.58 5.31
N ASN A 9 -25.63 -0.59 5.61
CA ASN A 9 -24.64 -0.75 6.65
C ASN A 9 -23.29 -0.35 6.06
N HIS A 10 -22.92 0.93 6.19
CA HIS A 10 -21.63 1.42 5.74
C HIS A 10 -20.54 0.90 6.68
N LYS A 11 -19.49 0.30 6.11
CA LYS A 11 -18.25 0.11 6.86
C LYS A 11 -17.68 1.49 7.18
N TRP A 12 -17.24 1.69 8.42
CA TRP A 12 -16.59 2.93 8.82
C TRP A 12 -15.32 3.16 7.97
N PRO A 13 -15.07 4.40 7.53
CA PRO A 13 -13.84 4.72 6.83
C PRO A 13 -12.66 4.52 7.78
N LEU A 14 -11.50 4.17 7.23
CA LEU A 14 -10.26 4.14 7.99
C LEU A 14 -9.95 5.56 8.47
N SER A 15 -9.63 5.71 9.75
CA SER A 15 -9.27 6.98 10.38
C SER A 15 -7.77 7.06 10.66
N LEU A 16 -7.29 8.24 11.06
CA LEU A 16 -5.90 8.40 11.48
C LEU A 16 -5.62 7.65 12.80
N ASP A 17 -6.60 7.61 13.71
CA ASP A 17 -6.50 6.84 14.96
C ASP A 17 -6.34 5.34 14.70
N ASP A 18 -7.01 4.82 13.67
CA ASP A 18 -6.85 3.44 13.23
C ASP A 18 -5.43 3.15 12.73
N LEU A 19 -4.79 4.10 12.05
CA LEU A 19 -3.40 3.97 11.60
C LEU A 19 -2.43 3.97 12.78
N ILE A 20 -2.61 4.88 13.73
CA ILE A 20 -1.81 4.94 14.96
C ILE A 20 -1.91 3.60 15.70
N PHE A 21 -3.13 3.08 15.86
CA PHE A 21 -3.35 1.79 16.51
C PHE A 21 -2.58 0.64 15.85
N VAL A 22 -2.61 0.55 14.51
CA VAL A 22 -1.86 -0.47 13.77
C VAL A 22 -0.36 -0.31 13.97
N ILE A 23 0.16 0.92 13.91
CA ILE A 23 1.59 1.22 14.07
C ILE A 23 2.05 0.89 15.48
N ASP A 24 1.31 1.32 16.50
CA ASP A 24 1.63 1.03 17.91
C ASP A 24 1.63 -0.47 18.17
N THR A 25 0.70 -1.21 17.55
CA THR A 25 0.67 -2.67 17.66
C THR A 25 1.91 -3.32 17.03
N PHE A 26 2.38 -2.79 15.90
CA PHE A 26 3.58 -3.29 15.22
C PHE A 26 4.88 -2.63 15.70
N ALA A 27 4.85 -1.64 16.61
CA ALA A 27 6.06 -0.95 17.08
C ALA A 27 7.07 -1.89 17.74
N SER A 28 6.59 -2.99 18.34
CA SER A 28 7.42 -4.05 18.92
C SER A 28 7.81 -5.15 17.93
N SER A 29 7.17 -5.21 16.77
CA SER A 29 7.44 -6.21 15.75
C SER A 29 8.41 -5.66 14.71
N ASN A 30 9.55 -6.33 14.55
CA ASN A 30 10.55 -6.00 13.54
C ASN A 30 10.56 -7.00 12.38
N THR A 31 9.42 -7.62 12.09
CA THR A 31 9.33 -8.54 10.95
C THR A 31 9.22 -7.75 9.64
N TYR A 32 9.87 -8.26 8.58
CA TYR A 32 9.88 -7.61 7.28
C TYR A 32 8.47 -7.40 6.70
N ASP A 33 7.61 -8.42 6.81
CA ASP A 33 6.24 -8.36 6.29
C ASP A 33 5.35 -7.37 7.07
N ASP A 34 5.61 -7.15 8.36
CA ASP A 34 4.89 -6.15 9.14
C ASP A 34 5.32 -4.73 8.76
N ILE A 35 6.63 -4.50 8.57
CA ILE A 35 7.16 -3.23 8.03
C ILE A 35 6.54 -2.95 6.66
N LEU A 36 6.52 -3.94 5.77
CA LEU A 36 5.89 -3.84 4.45
C LEU A 36 4.41 -3.43 4.58
N PHE A 37 3.64 -4.14 5.41
CA PHE A 37 2.21 -3.89 5.57
C PHE A 37 1.95 -2.47 6.09
N VAL A 38 2.65 -2.05 7.14
CA VAL A 38 2.52 -0.72 7.74
C VAL A 38 2.86 0.36 6.71
N THR A 39 3.97 0.21 5.99
CA THR A 39 4.36 1.16 4.95
C THR A 39 3.33 1.24 3.82
N MET A 40 2.82 0.09 3.35
CA MET A 40 1.77 0.05 2.33
C MET A 40 0.47 0.72 2.82
N LEU A 41 0.08 0.48 4.07
CA LEU A 41 -1.14 1.06 4.66
C LEU A 41 -1.03 2.59 4.76
N ILE A 42 0.07 3.09 5.34
CA ILE A 42 0.31 4.54 5.48
C ILE A 42 0.42 5.21 4.11
N THR A 43 1.19 4.62 3.18
CA THR A 43 1.37 5.19 1.84
C THR A 43 0.04 5.27 1.11
N SER A 44 -0.73 4.19 1.12
CA SER A 44 -2.01 4.14 0.40
C SER A 44 -3.07 5.04 1.02
N PHE A 45 -3.09 5.20 2.34
CA PHE A 45 -3.97 6.14 3.01
C PHE A 45 -3.66 7.59 2.62
N ASN A 46 -2.40 8.00 2.72
CA ASN A 46 -1.98 9.38 2.44
C ASN A 46 -2.08 9.75 0.95
N THR A 47 -1.93 8.76 0.06
CA THR A 47 -2.02 8.97 -1.39
C THR A 47 -3.39 8.59 -1.98
N LEU A 48 -4.35 8.18 -1.14
CA LEU A 48 -5.69 7.74 -1.52
C LEU A 48 -5.68 6.62 -2.58
N GLN A 49 -4.68 5.74 -2.53
CA GLN A 49 -4.55 4.64 -3.46
C GLN A 49 -5.65 3.60 -3.25
N ARG A 50 -6.15 3.07 -4.36
CA ARG A 50 -7.08 1.94 -4.31
C ARG A 50 -6.29 0.67 -4.06
N LEU A 51 -6.92 -0.29 -3.39
CA LEU A 51 -6.30 -1.59 -3.13
C LEU A 51 -5.78 -2.25 -4.42
N GLY A 52 -6.51 -2.13 -5.54
CA GLY A 52 -6.10 -2.69 -6.84
C GLY A 52 -4.90 -2.02 -7.50
N GLU A 53 -4.44 -0.87 -7.00
CA GLU A 53 -3.22 -0.18 -7.43
C GLU A 53 -2.03 -0.58 -6.55
N LEU A 54 -2.30 -0.95 -5.29
CA LEU A 54 -1.30 -1.26 -4.28
C LEU A 54 -0.83 -2.72 -4.33
N VAL A 55 -1.73 -3.65 -4.67
CA VAL A 55 -1.50 -5.10 -4.53
C VAL A 55 -1.62 -5.85 -5.86
N TRP A 56 -1.00 -7.02 -5.91
CA TRP A 56 -1.15 -7.96 -7.01
C TRP A 56 -2.54 -8.62 -6.96
N PRO A 57 -3.28 -8.70 -8.09
CA PRO A 57 -4.56 -9.39 -8.12
C PRO A 57 -4.43 -10.88 -7.76
N ASP A 58 -5.35 -11.45 -6.98
CA ASP A 58 -5.29 -12.87 -6.62
C ASP A 58 -5.44 -13.79 -7.84
N ALA A 59 -6.29 -13.40 -8.80
CA ALA A 59 -6.53 -14.17 -10.02
C ALA A 59 -5.43 -13.93 -11.06
N LEU A 60 -4.70 -14.99 -11.42
CA LEU A 60 -3.57 -14.97 -12.37
C LEU A 60 -3.92 -14.26 -13.70
N LYS A 61 -5.13 -14.47 -14.23
CA LYS A 61 -5.58 -13.84 -15.49
C LYS A 61 -5.63 -12.30 -15.47
N HIS A 62 -5.58 -11.67 -14.29
CA HIS A 62 -5.61 -10.22 -14.13
C HIS A 62 -4.26 -9.61 -13.78
N GLN A 63 -3.27 -10.47 -13.50
CA GLN A 63 -1.90 -10.10 -13.16
C GLN A 63 -1.16 -9.66 -14.43
N SER A 64 -0.44 -8.54 -14.34
CA SER A 64 0.37 -8.02 -15.44
C SER A 64 1.48 -7.15 -14.87
N TYR A 65 2.73 -7.46 -15.22
CA TYR A 65 3.90 -6.74 -14.69
C TYR A 65 3.90 -5.26 -15.06
N GLN A 66 3.16 -4.88 -16.11
CA GLN A 66 2.92 -3.49 -16.50
C GLN A 66 2.11 -2.70 -15.47
N LYS A 67 1.52 -3.37 -14.46
CA LYS A 67 0.77 -2.72 -13.38
C LYS A 67 1.56 -2.61 -12.08
N ILE A 68 2.74 -3.23 -11.99
CA ILE A 68 3.57 -3.17 -10.77
C ILE A 68 4.40 -1.88 -10.80
N PRO A 69 4.40 -1.08 -9.73
CA PRO A 69 5.33 0.02 -9.59
C PRO A 69 6.75 -0.51 -9.34
N LEU A 70 7.72 0.02 -10.09
CA LEU A 70 9.11 -0.46 -10.08
C LEU A 70 10.04 0.55 -9.41
N HIS A 71 11.11 0.05 -8.78
CA HIS A 71 12.10 0.84 -8.05
C HIS A 71 12.72 1.96 -8.88
N HIS A 72 13.00 1.73 -10.17
CA HIS A 72 13.62 2.75 -11.03
C HIS A 72 12.72 3.97 -11.32
N ILE A 73 11.41 3.85 -11.08
CA ILE A 73 10.42 4.93 -11.24
C ILE A 73 10.21 5.66 -9.90
N LEU A 74 10.63 5.04 -8.79
CA LEU A 74 10.55 5.64 -7.47
C LEU A 74 11.59 6.75 -7.34
N LYS A 75 11.11 7.98 -7.16
CA LYS A 75 11.91 9.16 -6.89
C LYS A 75 11.66 9.60 -5.47
N ILE A 76 12.68 9.54 -4.64
CA ILE A 76 12.65 10.00 -3.25
C ILE A 76 13.49 11.26 -3.16
N THR A 77 12.92 12.28 -2.54
CA THR A 77 13.58 13.54 -2.19
C THR A 77 13.45 13.76 -0.68
N ASN A 78 14.08 14.81 -0.15
CA ASN A 78 13.99 15.12 1.28
C ASN A 78 12.56 15.44 1.75
N ASN A 79 11.68 15.88 0.84
CA ASN A 79 10.34 16.39 1.18
C ASN A 79 9.21 15.61 0.52
N SER A 80 9.51 14.68 -0.40
CA SER A 80 8.48 13.89 -1.07
C SER A 80 9.04 12.62 -1.69
N ALA A 81 8.17 11.64 -1.89
CA ALA A 81 8.41 10.50 -2.75
C ALA A 81 7.34 10.45 -3.85
N SER A 82 7.73 10.01 -5.04
CA SER A 82 6.79 9.83 -6.14
C SER A 82 7.12 8.62 -6.99
N TYR A 83 6.09 8.00 -7.55
CA TYR A 83 6.23 6.95 -8.55
C TYR A 83 4.97 6.90 -9.42
N THR A 84 5.12 6.40 -10.65
CA THR A 84 4.02 6.35 -11.62
C THR A 84 3.62 4.91 -11.89
N PHE A 85 2.33 4.64 -11.92
CA PHE A 85 1.83 3.36 -12.41
C PHE A 85 1.89 3.31 -13.94
N PRO A 86 2.51 2.28 -14.55
CA PRO A 86 2.68 2.27 -16.00
C PRO A 86 1.37 2.10 -16.78
N TYR A 87 0.31 1.57 -16.15
CA TYR A 87 -0.92 1.21 -16.85
C TYR A 87 -2.18 1.63 -16.10
N GLN A 88 -3.05 2.40 -16.75
CA GLN A 88 -4.44 2.56 -16.35
C GLN A 88 -5.38 2.18 -17.50
N LYS A 89 -6.44 1.43 -17.18
CA LYS A 89 -7.44 0.91 -18.15
C LYS A 89 -8.13 2.01 -18.97
N ASN A 90 -8.07 3.26 -18.50
CA ASN A 90 -8.77 4.41 -19.10
C ASN A 90 -7.82 5.52 -19.60
N SER A 91 -6.49 5.35 -19.53
CA SER A 91 -5.58 6.40 -20.01
C SER A 91 -5.42 6.30 -21.53
N SER A 92 -6.28 6.98 -22.28
CA SER A 92 -6.12 7.14 -23.74
C SER A 92 -4.85 7.93 -24.12
N LEU A 93 -4.24 8.61 -23.15
CA LEU A 93 -3.13 9.56 -23.32
C LEU A 93 -1.75 9.01 -22.92
N GLY A 94 -1.63 7.72 -22.57
CA GLY A 94 -0.33 7.10 -22.24
C GLY A 94 0.37 7.58 -20.96
N SER A 95 -0.14 8.65 -20.32
CA SER A 95 0.34 9.11 -19.02
C SER A 95 -0.34 8.32 -17.90
N GLY A 96 0.45 7.57 -17.14
CA GLY A 96 0.01 6.84 -15.96
C GLY A 96 -0.45 7.75 -14.81
N CYS A 97 -0.92 7.14 -13.72
CA CYS A 97 -1.24 7.88 -12.49
C CYS A 97 0.04 8.07 -11.67
N VAL A 98 0.37 9.33 -11.36
CA VAL A 98 1.48 9.70 -10.48
C VAL A 98 0.99 9.67 -9.04
N ILE A 99 1.65 8.86 -8.23
CA ILE A 99 1.50 8.84 -6.79
C ILE A 99 2.53 9.80 -6.21
N LEU A 100 2.07 10.74 -5.39
CA LEU A 100 2.91 11.71 -4.71
C LEU A 100 2.65 11.60 -3.21
N LEU A 101 3.69 11.23 -2.47
CA LEU A 101 3.71 11.17 -1.02
C LEU A 101 4.53 12.34 -0.51
N LEU A 102 3.93 13.23 0.26
CA LEU A 102 4.61 14.39 0.84
C LEU A 102 5.12 14.05 2.24
N ALA A 103 6.24 14.66 2.62
CA ALA A 103 6.65 14.71 4.01
C ALA A 103 5.63 15.58 4.77
N GLU A 104 5.21 15.11 5.94
CA GLU A 104 4.42 15.90 6.87
C GLU A 104 5.26 16.18 8.12
N ASP A 105 5.68 17.43 8.27
CA ASP A 105 6.44 17.88 9.42
C ASP A 105 5.50 18.01 10.64
N GLY A 106 5.90 17.39 11.76
CA GLY A 106 5.10 17.42 13.00
C GLY A 106 3.92 16.45 13.03
N ALA A 107 3.70 15.65 11.99
CA ALA A 107 2.77 14.54 12.04
C ALA A 107 3.26 13.47 13.02
N CYS A 108 2.33 12.82 13.72
CA CYS A 108 2.65 11.66 14.56
C CYS A 108 3.28 10.52 13.75
N ILE A 109 2.94 10.42 12.46
CA ILE A 109 3.41 9.41 11.53
C ILE A 109 3.88 10.13 10.27
N ASN A 110 5.19 10.13 10.01
CA ASN A 110 5.71 10.67 8.77
C ASN A 110 5.72 9.58 7.68
N PRO A 111 4.88 9.71 6.64
CA PRO A 111 4.73 8.65 5.64
C PRO A 111 6.00 8.49 4.79
N LEU A 112 6.73 9.59 4.54
CA LEU A 112 7.98 9.57 3.78
C LEU A 112 9.08 8.83 4.54
N VAL A 113 9.18 9.05 5.86
CA VAL A 113 10.15 8.33 6.72
C VAL A 113 9.86 6.84 6.70
N THR A 114 8.59 6.44 6.83
CA THR A 114 8.18 5.04 6.83
C THR A 114 8.49 4.37 5.48
N LEU A 115 8.23 5.06 4.36
CA LEU A 115 8.57 4.58 3.03
C LEU A 115 10.09 4.41 2.86
N ASN A 116 10.88 5.40 3.29
CA ASN A 116 12.35 5.35 3.22
C ASN A 116 12.94 4.20 4.02
N GLN A 117 12.44 3.97 5.23
CA GLN A 117 12.87 2.85 6.08
C GLN A 117 12.61 1.51 5.37
N TYR A 118 11.39 1.30 4.87
CA TYR A 118 11.06 0.08 4.14
C TYR A 118 11.93 -0.10 2.88
N VAL A 119 12.11 0.93 2.07
CA VAL A 119 12.93 0.85 0.85
C VAL A 119 14.39 0.49 1.17
N SER A 120 14.94 1.03 2.26
CA SER A 120 16.28 0.69 2.74
C SER A 120 16.39 -0.80 3.08
N VAL A 121 15.46 -1.33 3.88
CA VAL A 121 15.43 -2.75 4.26
C VAL A 121 15.19 -3.64 3.04
N CYS A 122 14.28 -3.24 2.14
CA CYS A 122 14.00 -3.96 0.91
C CYS A 122 15.21 -4.05 -0.01
N ASN A 123 15.95 -2.96 -0.21
CA ASN A 123 17.15 -2.95 -1.04
C ASN A 123 18.30 -3.79 -0.44
N GLN A 124 18.40 -3.86 0.89
CA GLN A 124 19.37 -4.72 1.56
C GLN A 124 19.04 -6.22 1.36
N GLN A 125 17.76 -6.59 1.45
CA GLN A 125 17.33 -7.98 1.33
C GLN A 125 17.19 -8.46 -0.12
N PHE A 126 16.76 -7.58 -1.03
CA PHE A 126 16.43 -7.90 -2.42
C PHE A 126 17.09 -6.93 -3.43
N PRO A 127 18.43 -6.87 -3.50
CA PRO A 127 19.15 -5.86 -4.29
C PRO A 127 18.89 -5.92 -5.80
N HIS A 128 18.40 -7.04 -6.32
CA HIS A 128 18.17 -7.25 -7.75
C HIS A 128 16.69 -7.35 -8.13
N HIS A 129 15.77 -7.17 -7.19
CA HIS A 129 14.35 -7.18 -7.50
C HIS A 129 13.85 -5.80 -7.96
N PRO A 130 13.13 -5.72 -9.09
CA PRO A 130 12.69 -4.43 -9.62
C PRO A 130 11.41 -3.89 -8.96
N GLN A 131 10.62 -4.71 -8.26
CA GLN A 131 9.34 -4.30 -7.68
C GLN A 131 9.52 -3.53 -6.37
N ILE A 132 8.77 -2.44 -6.17
CA ILE A 132 8.82 -1.68 -4.90
C ILE A 132 8.29 -2.50 -3.74
N TRP A 133 7.14 -3.15 -3.93
CA TRP A 133 6.46 -3.93 -2.88
C TRP A 133 6.81 -5.41 -3.00
N LEU A 134 7.54 -5.92 -2.03
CA LEU A 134 7.96 -7.31 -1.93
C LEU A 134 7.69 -7.78 -0.52
N THR A 135 7.21 -9.01 -0.39
CA THR A 135 7.13 -9.75 0.88
C THR A 135 8.50 -10.34 1.23
N ALA A 136 8.64 -10.89 2.44
CA ALA A 136 9.84 -11.57 2.90
C ALA A 136 10.26 -12.76 2.00
N TRP A 137 9.34 -13.26 1.18
CA TRP A 137 9.56 -14.31 0.20
C TRP A 137 9.96 -13.80 -1.20
N GLY A 138 10.13 -12.48 -1.37
CA GLY A 138 10.50 -11.87 -2.65
C GLY A 138 9.36 -11.85 -3.68
N ILE A 139 8.11 -12.04 -3.24
CA ILE A 139 6.92 -11.98 -4.09
C ILE A 139 6.12 -10.72 -3.82
N THR A 140 5.49 -10.16 -4.86
CA THR A 140 4.61 -9.00 -4.71
C THR A 140 3.38 -9.35 -3.87
N PRO A 141 3.04 -8.55 -2.84
CA PRO A 141 1.91 -8.83 -1.98
C PRO A 141 0.60 -8.87 -2.77
N THR A 142 -0.20 -9.92 -2.55
CA THR A 142 -1.51 -10.06 -3.20
C THR A 142 -2.61 -9.35 -2.42
N ARG A 143 -3.77 -9.21 -3.04
CA ARG A 143 -4.96 -8.70 -2.34
C ARG A 143 -5.29 -9.56 -1.11
N ALA A 144 -5.25 -10.89 -1.23
CA ALA A 144 -5.49 -11.78 -0.10
C ALA A 144 -4.46 -11.58 1.03
N TRP A 145 -3.18 -11.38 0.68
CA TRP A 145 -2.12 -11.09 1.65
C TRP A 145 -2.41 -9.80 2.43
N PHE A 146 -2.71 -8.70 1.72
CA PHE A 146 -2.96 -7.40 2.36
C PHE A 146 -4.24 -7.44 3.21
N MET A 147 -5.31 -8.05 2.68
CA MET A 147 -6.57 -8.19 3.41
C MET A 147 -6.41 -9.03 4.67
N ARG A 148 -5.58 -10.08 4.67
CA ARG A 148 -5.31 -10.88 5.88
C ARG A 148 -4.74 -10.02 7.01
N TYR A 149 -3.78 -9.16 6.68
CA TYR A 149 -3.22 -8.20 7.63
C TYR A 149 -4.28 -7.19 8.10
N LEU A 150 -4.98 -6.54 7.17
CA LEU A 150 -5.98 -5.53 7.50
C LEU A 150 -7.13 -6.09 8.36
N CYS A 151 -7.58 -7.32 8.07
CA CYS A 151 -8.65 -7.97 8.83
C CYS A 151 -8.22 -8.29 10.26
N ARG A 152 -6.93 -8.51 10.55
CA ARG A 152 -6.45 -8.74 11.92
C ARG A 152 -6.79 -7.59 12.87
N PHE A 153 -6.94 -6.37 12.34
CA PHE A 153 -7.20 -5.16 13.11
C PHE A 153 -8.66 -4.72 13.08
N PHE A 154 -9.30 -4.77 11.91
CA PHE A 154 -10.57 -4.07 11.69
C PHE A 154 -11.77 -4.97 11.40
N LEU A 155 -11.60 -6.28 11.26
CA LEU A 155 -12.70 -7.20 10.94
C LEU A 155 -12.64 -8.46 11.81
N PRO A 156 -13.79 -9.00 12.25
CA PRO A 156 -13.79 -10.34 12.81
C PRO A 156 -13.40 -11.33 11.70
N ALA A 157 -12.55 -12.31 12.05
CA ALA A 157 -12.20 -13.42 11.16
C ALA A 157 -13.49 -14.00 10.56
N ILE A 158 -13.58 -14.03 9.23
CA ILE A 158 -14.68 -14.69 8.50
C ILE A 158 -14.54 -16.19 8.66
#